data_AF-A0A2M9NSI6-F1
#
_entry.id   AF-A0A2M9NSI6-F1
#
_cell.length_a   1.000
_cell.length_b   1.000
_cell.length_c   1.000
_cell.angle_alpha   90.00
_cell.angle_beta   90.00
_cell.angle_gamma   90.00
#
_symmetry.space_group_name_H-M   'P 1'
#
loop_
_entity.id
_entity.type
_entity.pdbx_description
1 polymer ?
#
loop_
_entity_poly.entity_id
_entity_poly.type
_entity_poly.pdbx_seq_one_letter_code
_entity_poly.pdbx_strand_id
1 'polypeptide(L)'
;MLTKWLPAAILITGLAYIFVIPEEPLLMKIIFKVIPMLLILLYASKKGGRGNRYQIPILLGLFFCMLGDGLLIWFLIGLSAFLIGHLFYIAAFLKSWNFSWLRFATILPIAAYSMVICREIILSLIETGENGLIIPVIGYVTVISLMGWTAMMTRNAVAIIGGMLFVISDSILAWNKFVDVIAFSGPLIMLTYYAAQFFIAASIRKDPSFGFANGLKNETPST
;
A
#
# COMPACT_ATOMS: atom_id res chain seq x y z
N MET A 1 14.60 -11.27 19.29
CA MET A 1 15.42 -11.83 18.19
C MET A 1 14.60 -12.10 16.92
N LEU A 2 13.37 -12.63 17.01
CA LEU A 2 12.53 -12.96 15.84
C LEU A 2 12.21 -11.79 14.89
N THR A 3 12.02 -10.58 15.39
CA THR A 3 11.69 -9.39 14.57
C THR A 3 12.79 -8.96 13.61
N LYS A 4 14.05 -9.29 13.90
CA LYS A 4 15.20 -8.93 13.05
C LYS A 4 15.22 -9.73 11.74
N TRP A 5 14.65 -10.94 11.76
CA TRP A 5 14.65 -11.87 10.62
C TRP A 5 13.41 -11.73 9.73
N LEU A 6 12.38 -11.02 10.18
CA LEU A 6 11.13 -10.85 9.41
C LEU A 6 11.36 -10.22 8.02
N PRO A 7 12.15 -9.14 7.85
CA PRO A 7 12.39 -8.59 6.51
C PRO A 7 13.03 -9.59 5.55
N ALA A 8 13.97 -10.40 6.02
CA ALA A 8 14.59 -11.45 5.21
C ALA A 8 13.58 -12.55 4.85
N ALA A 9 12.74 -12.97 5.79
CA ALA A 9 11.68 -13.95 5.53
C ALA A 9 10.64 -13.43 4.52
N ILE A 10 10.22 -12.15 4.64
CA ILE A 10 9.32 -11.49 3.68
C ILE A 10 9.94 -11.51 2.27
N LEU A 11 11.21 -11.09 2.16
CA LEU A 11 11.91 -11.07 0.88
C LEU A 11 12.03 -12.48 0.28
N ILE A 12 12.46 -13.47 1.06
CA ILE A 12 12.63 -14.85 0.60
C ILE A 12 11.30 -15.44 0.15
N THR A 13 10.25 -15.32 0.96
CA THR A 13 8.92 -15.86 0.62
C THR A 13 8.29 -15.13 -0.57
N GLY A 14 8.49 -13.81 -0.70
CA GLY A 14 8.04 -13.03 -1.84
C GLY A 14 8.73 -13.44 -3.13
N LEU A 15 10.06 -13.57 -3.12
CA LEU A 15 10.82 -14.05 -4.28
C LEU A 15 10.49 -15.50 -4.64
N ALA A 16 10.30 -16.36 -3.63
CA ALA A 16 9.86 -17.73 -3.86
C ALA A 16 8.49 -17.77 -4.55
N TYR A 17 7.51 -16.99 -4.08
CA TYR A 17 6.21 -16.88 -4.75
C TYR A 17 6.35 -16.40 -6.20
N ILE A 18 7.19 -15.40 -6.46
CA ILE A 18 7.31 -14.79 -7.80
C ILE A 18 8.01 -15.72 -8.81
N PHE A 19 9.04 -16.45 -8.40
CA PHE A 19 9.93 -17.15 -9.33
C PHE A 19 9.91 -18.67 -9.22
N VAL A 20 9.36 -19.23 -8.14
CA VAL A 20 9.46 -20.66 -7.83
C VAL A 20 8.09 -21.34 -7.79
N ILE A 21 7.06 -20.66 -7.28
CA ILE A 21 5.74 -21.27 -7.08
C ILE A 21 5.01 -21.39 -8.43
N PRO A 22 4.54 -22.60 -8.80
CA PRO A 22 3.85 -22.82 -10.06
C PRO A 22 2.46 -22.18 -10.07
N GLU A 23 1.93 -21.98 -11.28
CA GLU A 23 0.59 -21.44 -11.53
C GLU A 23 -0.51 -22.36 -11.00
N GLU A 24 -0.32 -23.67 -11.13
CA GLU A 24 -1.25 -24.70 -10.67
C GLU A 24 -0.58 -25.63 -9.63
N PRO A 25 -1.32 -26.08 -8.59
CA PRO A 25 -2.75 -25.83 -8.36
C PRO A 25 -3.04 -24.43 -7.82
N LEU A 26 -4.14 -23.81 -8.26
CA LEU A 26 -4.55 -22.45 -7.88
C LEU A 26 -4.54 -22.20 -6.36
N LEU A 27 -5.00 -23.17 -5.56
CA LEU A 27 -5.02 -23.04 -4.09
C LEU A 27 -3.60 -22.88 -3.53
N MET A 28 -2.62 -23.62 -4.07
CA MET A 28 -1.22 -23.47 -3.67
C MET A 28 -0.72 -22.07 -4.04
N LYS A 29 -0.99 -21.61 -5.26
CA LYS A 29 -0.61 -20.25 -5.69
C LYS A 29 -1.15 -19.18 -4.75
N ILE A 30 -2.44 -19.25 -4.38
CA ILE A 30 -3.07 -18.29 -3.47
C ILE A 30 -2.43 -18.33 -2.08
N ILE A 31 -2.23 -19.52 -1.51
CA ILE A 31 -1.62 -19.66 -0.19
C ILE A 31 -0.23 -19.01 -0.17
N PHE A 32 0.61 -19.32 -1.15
CA PHE A 32 1.96 -18.77 -1.22
C PHE A 32 1.98 -17.27 -1.53
N LYS A 33 0.98 -16.74 -2.24
CA LYS A 33 0.80 -15.31 -2.44
C LYS A 33 0.50 -14.56 -1.14
N VAL A 34 -0.25 -15.18 -0.23
CA VAL A 34 -0.70 -14.58 1.04
C VAL A 34 0.39 -14.65 2.13
N ILE A 35 1.31 -15.62 2.08
CA ILE A 35 2.37 -15.78 3.09
C ILE A 35 3.23 -14.50 3.28
N PRO A 36 3.79 -13.87 2.23
CA PRO A 36 4.54 -12.62 2.38
C PRO A 36 3.72 -11.51 3.05
N MET A 37 2.43 -11.41 2.73
CA MET A 37 1.53 -10.42 3.34
C MET A 37 1.26 -10.68 4.81
N LEU A 38 1.07 -11.94 5.22
CA LEU A 38 0.98 -12.31 6.64
C LEU A 38 2.25 -11.92 7.40
N LEU A 39 3.42 -12.13 6.81
CA LEU A 39 4.70 -11.75 7.41
C LEU A 39 4.87 -10.22 7.50
N ILE A 40 4.43 -9.46 6.49
CA ILE A 40 4.40 -7.99 6.51
C ILE A 40 3.46 -7.48 7.61
N LEU A 41 2.27 -8.07 7.74
CA LEU A 41 1.30 -7.75 8.81
C LEU A 41 1.89 -8.03 10.20
N LEU A 42 2.57 -9.17 10.36
CA LEU A 42 3.28 -9.53 11.59
C LEU A 42 4.44 -8.56 11.88
N TYR A 43 5.16 -8.12 10.85
CA TYR A 43 6.21 -7.11 10.99
C TYR A 43 5.63 -5.76 11.45
N ALA A 44 4.56 -5.29 10.81
CA ALA A 44 3.87 -4.05 11.15
C ALA A 44 3.34 -4.05 12.60
N SER A 45 2.75 -5.17 13.05
CA SER A 45 2.18 -5.28 14.40
C SER A 45 3.23 -5.19 15.51
N LYS A 46 4.46 -5.67 15.25
CA LYS A 46 5.58 -5.63 16.20
C LYS A 46 6.38 -4.32 16.17
N LYS A 47 6.12 -3.44 15.20
CA LYS A 47 6.91 -2.21 15.01
C LYS A 47 6.46 -1.05 15.89
N GLY A 48 5.14 -0.86 16.05
CA GLY A 48 4.58 0.24 16.82
C GLY A 48 4.64 0.07 18.35
N GLY A 49 4.37 1.16 19.07
CA GLY A 49 4.19 1.18 20.52
C GLY A 49 2.71 1.22 20.91
N ARG A 50 2.39 0.97 22.19
CA ARG A 50 1.02 1.09 22.71
C ARG A 50 0.44 2.47 22.39
N GLY A 51 -0.76 2.51 21.83
CA GLY A 51 -1.48 3.76 21.52
C GLY A 51 -1.10 4.43 20.19
N ASN A 52 -0.29 3.80 19.34
CA ASN A 52 0.05 4.35 18.03
C ASN A 52 -1.18 4.41 17.10
N ARG A 53 -1.79 5.59 16.99
CA ARG A 53 -2.99 5.84 16.17
C ARG A 53 -2.74 5.67 14.67
N TYR A 54 -1.49 5.75 14.21
CA TYR A 54 -1.09 5.51 12.82
C TYR A 54 -1.01 4.01 12.51
N GLN A 55 -0.61 3.19 13.49
CA GLN A 55 -0.41 1.75 13.29
C GLN A 55 -1.72 1.01 12.99
N ILE A 56 -2.82 1.33 13.67
CA ILE A 56 -4.08 0.57 13.53
C ILE A 56 -4.61 0.62 12.09
N PRO A 57 -4.77 1.79 11.44
CA PRO A 57 -5.21 1.82 10.05
C PRO A 57 -4.21 1.13 9.10
N ILE A 58 -2.90 1.21 9.34
CA ILE A 58 -1.92 0.46 8.52
C ILE A 58 -2.16 -1.06 8.63
N LEU A 59 -2.41 -1.58 9.82
CA LEU A 59 -2.72 -3.01 10.00
C LEU A 59 -4.01 -3.43 9.31
N LEU A 60 -5.05 -2.60 9.40
CA LEU A 60 -6.32 -2.86 8.70
C LEU A 60 -6.12 -2.81 7.18
N GLY A 61 -5.36 -1.84 6.67
CA GLY A 61 -5.01 -1.74 5.26
C GLY A 61 -4.28 -2.99 4.76
N LEU A 62 -3.23 -3.42 5.47
CA LEU A 62 -2.48 -4.63 5.17
C LEU A 62 -3.36 -5.88 5.18
N PHE A 63 -4.25 -6.00 6.16
CA PHE A 63 -5.19 -7.10 6.26
C PHE A 63 -6.15 -7.14 5.07
N PHE A 64 -6.73 -6.01 4.68
CA PHE A 64 -7.63 -5.93 3.53
C PHE A 64 -6.93 -6.17 2.19
N CYS A 65 -5.69 -5.70 2.01
CA CYS A 65 -4.90 -6.03 0.83
C CYS A 65 -4.56 -7.53 0.77
N MET A 66 -4.26 -8.15 1.91
CA MET A 66 -4.05 -9.60 1.99
C MET A 66 -5.33 -10.39 1.63
N LEU A 67 -6.51 -9.93 2.06
CA LEU A 67 -7.78 -10.49 1.59
C LEU A 67 -7.95 -10.27 0.08
N GLY A 68 -7.62 -9.08 -0.41
CA GLY A 68 -7.62 -8.75 -1.84
C GLY A 68 -6.79 -9.75 -2.65
N ASP A 69 -5.60 -10.12 -2.17
CA ASP A 69 -4.73 -11.09 -2.83
C ASP A 69 -5.37 -12.47 -3.02
N GLY A 70 -6.10 -12.95 -2.00
CA GLY A 70 -6.80 -14.22 -2.06
C GLY A 70 -8.13 -14.18 -2.82
N LEU A 71 -8.80 -13.01 -2.83
CA LEU A 71 -10.11 -12.82 -3.44
C LEU A 71 -10.03 -12.31 -4.89
N LEU A 72 -8.84 -11.95 -5.40
CA LEU A 72 -8.66 -11.39 -6.74
C LEU A 72 -9.09 -12.33 -7.88
N ILE A 73 -9.24 -13.63 -7.60
CA ILE A 73 -9.88 -14.61 -8.49
C ILE A 73 -11.29 -14.15 -8.90
N TRP A 74 -12.01 -13.49 -7.98
CA TRP A 74 -13.25 -12.79 -8.24
C TRP A 74 -12.91 -11.31 -8.31
N PHE A 75 -12.48 -10.87 -9.49
CA PHE A 75 -11.83 -9.57 -9.69
C PHE A 75 -12.50 -8.42 -8.92
N LEU A 76 -13.82 -8.26 -9.02
CA LEU A 76 -14.54 -7.17 -8.36
C LEU A 76 -14.51 -7.27 -6.82
N ILE A 77 -14.55 -8.48 -6.26
CA ILE A 77 -14.47 -8.72 -4.82
C ILE A 77 -13.05 -8.42 -4.32
N GLY A 78 -12.02 -8.94 -5.00
CA GLY A 78 -10.63 -8.63 -4.67
C GLY A 78 -10.32 -7.13 -4.80
N LEU A 79 -10.78 -6.48 -5.88
CA LEU A 79 -10.64 -5.05 -6.12
C LEU A 79 -11.30 -4.23 -4.99
N SER A 80 -12.48 -4.65 -4.55
CA SER A 80 -13.19 -4.00 -3.43
C SER A 80 -12.41 -4.13 -2.11
N ALA A 81 -11.80 -5.28 -1.86
CA ALA A 81 -10.95 -5.47 -0.68
C ALA A 81 -9.71 -4.57 -0.73
N PHE A 82 -9.02 -4.47 -1.88
CA PHE A 82 -7.92 -3.52 -2.06
C PHE A 82 -8.35 -2.07 -1.86
N LEU A 83 -9.49 -1.67 -2.42
CA LEU A 83 -10.07 -0.33 -2.25
C LEU A 83 -10.25 0.01 -0.77
N ILE A 84 -10.84 -0.89 0.00
CA ILE A 84 -11.02 -0.72 1.46
C ILE A 84 -9.65 -0.60 2.14
N GLY A 85 -8.67 -1.40 1.72
CA GLY A 85 -7.29 -1.30 2.19
C GLY A 85 -6.68 0.09 1.97
N HIS A 86 -6.86 0.66 0.78
CA HIS A 86 -6.41 2.01 0.44
C HIS A 86 -7.07 3.09 1.30
N LEU A 87 -8.36 2.97 1.60
CA LEU A 87 -9.05 3.90 2.51
C LEU A 87 -8.43 3.89 3.91
N PHE A 88 -8.02 2.72 4.41
CA PHE A 88 -7.30 2.64 5.68
C PHE A 88 -5.89 3.25 5.61
N TYR A 89 -5.17 3.11 4.49
CA TYR A 89 -3.90 3.78 4.28
C TYR A 89 -4.04 5.30 4.20
N ILE A 90 -5.06 5.80 3.49
CA ILE A 90 -5.41 7.23 3.50
C ILE A 90 -5.65 7.69 4.94
N ALA A 91 -6.47 6.96 5.71
CA ALA A 91 -6.74 7.29 7.10
C ALA A 91 -5.47 7.26 7.98
N ALA A 92 -4.49 6.41 7.69
CA ALA A 92 -3.18 6.44 8.34
C ALA A 92 -2.40 7.70 7.96
N PHE A 93 -2.26 7.97 6.66
CA PHE A 93 -1.44 9.06 6.12
C PHE A 93 -1.97 10.43 6.53
N LEU A 94 -3.29 10.60 6.60
CA LEU A 94 -3.93 11.81 7.15
C LEU A 94 -3.56 12.07 8.61
N LYS A 95 -3.29 11.04 9.43
CA LYS A 95 -2.83 11.24 10.82
C LYS A 95 -1.38 11.72 10.91
N SER A 96 -0.60 11.54 9.85
CA SER A 96 0.77 12.07 9.73
C SER A 96 0.82 13.25 8.77
N TRP A 97 -0.32 13.87 8.47
CA TRP A 97 -0.40 14.98 7.53
C TRP A 97 0.49 16.14 7.96
N ASN A 98 1.30 16.60 7.02
CA ASN A 98 2.17 17.74 7.22
C ASN A 98 2.10 18.59 5.95
N PHE A 99 1.50 19.78 6.04
CA PHE A 99 1.26 20.59 4.85
C PHE A 99 2.53 21.30 4.35
N SER A 100 2.65 21.42 3.04
CA SER A 100 3.59 22.30 2.33
C SER A 100 3.06 22.49 0.92
N TRP A 101 3.15 23.70 0.38
CA TRP A 101 2.72 23.99 -0.98
C TRP A 101 3.36 23.06 -2.01
N LEU A 102 4.65 22.78 -1.88
CA LEU A 102 5.35 21.88 -2.80
C LEU A 102 4.81 20.45 -2.76
N ARG A 103 4.47 19.94 -1.57
CA ARG A 103 3.87 18.60 -1.43
C ARG A 103 2.43 18.57 -1.86
N PHE A 104 1.65 19.61 -1.53
CA PHE A 104 0.27 19.71 -1.99
C PHE A 104 0.20 19.72 -3.51
N ALA A 105 1.09 20.48 -4.17
CA ALA A 105 1.19 20.56 -5.63
C ALA A 105 1.47 19.22 -6.33
N THR A 106 1.95 18.19 -5.61
CA THR A 106 2.10 16.83 -6.17
C THR A 106 0.76 16.20 -6.59
N ILE A 107 -0.38 16.77 -6.16
CA ILE A 107 -1.69 16.39 -6.69
C ILE A 107 -1.78 16.58 -8.20
N LEU A 108 -1.11 17.60 -8.76
CA LEU A 108 -1.19 17.91 -10.19
C LEU A 108 -0.57 16.81 -11.06
N PRO A 109 0.71 16.40 -10.88
CA PRO A 109 1.26 15.30 -11.66
C PRO A 109 0.56 13.96 -11.38
N ILE A 110 0.12 13.70 -10.14
CA ILE A 110 -0.63 12.47 -9.81
C ILE A 110 -1.98 12.45 -10.54
N ALA A 111 -2.72 13.54 -10.52
CA ALA A 111 -4.01 13.65 -11.20
C ALA A 111 -3.85 13.56 -12.72
N ALA A 112 -2.84 14.24 -13.29
CA ALA A 112 -2.54 14.16 -14.73
C ALA A 112 -2.22 12.72 -15.15
N TYR A 113 -1.34 12.03 -14.42
CA TYR A 113 -1.04 10.62 -14.66
C TYR A 113 -2.29 9.73 -14.58
N SER A 114 -3.09 9.92 -13.52
CA SER A 114 -4.29 9.11 -13.27
C SER A 114 -5.35 9.33 -14.35
N MET A 115 -5.51 10.56 -14.83
CA MET A 115 -6.44 10.88 -15.92
C MET A 115 -6.05 10.18 -17.23
N VAL A 116 -4.76 10.16 -17.57
CA VAL A 116 -4.27 9.47 -18.77
C VAL A 116 -4.53 7.97 -18.67
N ILE A 117 -4.09 7.33 -17.59
CA ILE A 117 -4.29 5.89 -17.40
C ILE A 117 -5.78 5.52 -17.37
N CYS A 118 -6.60 6.29 -16.65
CA CYS A 118 -8.03 6.05 -16.55
C CYS A 118 -8.73 6.18 -17.90
N ARG A 119 -8.34 7.16 -18.72
CA ARG A 119 -8.87 7.35 -20.07
C ARG A 119 -8.63 6.11 -20.93
N GLU A 120 -7.40 5.60 -21.00
CA GLU A 120 -7.08 4.42 -21.81
C GLU A 120 -7.86 3.18 -21.34
N ILE A 121 -7.98 2.98 -20.03
CA ILE A 121 -8.76 1.86 -19.49
C ILE A 121 -10.24 1.99 -19.85
N ILE A 122 -10.83 3.18 -19.73
CA ILE A 122 -12.26 3.39 -20.06
C ILE A 122 -12.50 3.16 -21.55
N LEU A 123 -11.64 3.67 -22.42
CA LEU A 123 -11.77 3.46 -23.87
C LEU A 123 -11.76 1.97 -24.19
N SER A 124 -10.81 1.22 -23.62
CA SER A 124 -10.74 -0.21 -23.86
C SER A 124 -11.96 -0.97 -23.29
N LEU A 125 -12.45 -0.61 -22.10
CA LEU A 125 -13.68 -1.20 -21.53
C LEU A 125 -14.91 -0.96 -22.41
N ILE A 126 -15.00 0.20 -23.07
CA ILE A 126 -16.09 0.49 -24.01
C ILE A 126 -15.96 -0.38 -25.26
N GLU A 127 -14.76 -0.49 -25.81
CA GLU A 127 -14.46 -1.29 -27.00
C GLU A 127 -14.74 -2.79 -26.78
N THR A 128 -14.44 -3.32 -25.60
CA THR A 128 -14.69 -4.72 -25.24
C THR A 128 -16.12 -4.98 -24.74
N GLY A 129 -16.94 -3.94 -24.56
CA GLY A 129 -18.32 -4.05 -24.09
C GLY A 129 -18.46 -4.28 -22.58
N GLU A 130 -17.40 -4.12 -21.80
CA GLU A 130 -17.37 -4.29 -20.33
C GLU A 130 -17.82 -3.02 -19.56
N ASN A 131 -18.85 -2.34 -20.07
CA ASN A 131 -19.33 -1.05 -19.55
C ASN A 131 -19.68 -1.06 -18.05
N GLY A 132 -20.06 -2.22 -17.49
CA GLY A 132 -20.35 -2.38 -16.06
C GLY A 132 -19.15 -2.16 -15.14
N LEU A 133 -17.92 -2.24 -15.66
CA LEU A 133 -16.68 -2.03 -14.87
C LEU A 133 -16.20 -0.57 -14.84
N ILE A 134 -16.76 0.30 -15.68
CA ILE A 134 -16.32 1.71 -15.80
C ILE A 134 -16.41 2.42 -14.44
N ILE A 135 -17.56 2.36 -13.77
CA ILE A 135 -17.77 3.03 -12.48
C ILE A 135 -16.86 2.44 -11.37
N PRO A 136 -16.79 1.10 -11.18
CA PRO A 136 -15.82 0.49 -10.27
C PRO A 136 -14.37 0.93 -10.52
N VAL A 137 -13.92 0.97 -11.77
CA VAL A 137 -12.55 1.33 -12.12
C VAL A 137 -12.27 2.81 -11.84
N ILE A 138 -13.18 3.73 -12.21
CA ILE A 138 -13.03 5.16 -11.90
C ILE A 138 -12.91 5.37 -10.39
N GLY A 139 -13.80 4.72 -9.61
CA GLY A 139 -13.76 4.79 -8.16
C GLY A 139 -12.44 4.28 -7.60
N TYR A 140 -11.94 3.16 -8.13
CA TYR A 140 -10.67 2.58 -7.73
C TYR A 140 -9.47 3.49 -8.02
N VAL A 141 -9.34 3.96 -9.26
CA VAL A 141 -8.27 4.88 -9.68
C VAL A 141 -8.29 6.14 -8.83
N THR A 142 -9.47 6.68 -8.54
CA THR A 142 -9.59 7.87 -7.68
C THR A 142 -9.04 7.62 -6.27
N VAL A 143 -9.41 6.49 -5.65
CA VAL A 143 -9.00 6.16 -4.28
C VAL A 143 -7.51 5.85 -4.20
N ILE A 144 -6.95 5.07 -5.14
CA ILE A 144 -5.51 4.76 -5.12
C ILE A 144 -4.65 6.00 -5.39
N SER A 145 -5.10 6.90 -6.28
CA SER A 145 -4.41 8.17 -6.54
C SER A 145 -4.48 9.10 -5.32
N LEU A 146 -5.61 9.14 -4.63
CA LEU A 146 -5.75 9.86 -3.36
C LEU A 146 -4.83 9.27 -2.28
N MET A 147 -4.70 7.94 -2.23
CA MET A 147 -3.78 7.26 -1.32
C MET A 147 -2.31 7.62 -1.62
N GLY A 148 -1.90 7.58 -2.88
CA GLY A 148 -0.56 8.00 -3.31
C GLY A 148 -0.27 9.46 -2.96
N TRP A 149 -1.22 10.35 -3.20
CA TRP A 149 -1.09 11.76 -2.86
C TRP A 149 -1.04 12.02 -1.34
N THR A 150 -1.91 11.38 -0.57
CA THR A 150 -1.87 11.51 0.91
C THR A 150 -0.57 10.97 1.48
N ALA A 151 0.05 9.96 0.86
CA ALA A 151 1.40 9.50 1.23
C ALA A 151 2.45 10.62 1.09
N MET A 152 2.41 11.39 0.00
CA MET A 152 3.29 12.57 -0.22
C MET A 152 3.19 13.59 0.93
N MET A 153 2.03 13.69 1.56
CA MET A 153 1.77 14.64 2.63
C MET A 153 2.33 14.22 4.00
N THR A 154 2.84 12.99 4.16
CA THR A 154 3.28 12.45 5.46
C THR A 154 4.67 12.91 5.94
N ARG A 155 5.49 13.52 5.07
CA ARG A 155 6.95 13.75 5.28
C ARG A 155 7.76 12.47 5.58
N ASN A 156 7.15 11.30 5.48
CA ASN A 156 7.78 10.02 5.76
C ASN A 156 8.18 9.37 4.43
N ALA A 157 9.46 9.49 4.06
CA ALA A 157 9.98 8.95 2.80
C ALA A 157 9.63 7.47 2.59
N VAL A 158 9.56 6.69 3.67
CA VAL A 158 9.19 5.27 3.62
C VAL A 158 7.72 5.09 3.23
N ALA A 159 6.80 5.89 3.79
CA ALA A 159 5.38 5.87 3.39
C ALA A 159 5.20 6.34 1.95
N ILE A 160 5.96 7.37 1.54
CA ILE A 160 5.94 7.92 0.18
C ILE A 160 6.35 6.87 -0.85
N ILE A 161 7.52 6.24 -0.64
CA ILE A 161 8.01 5.16 -1.51
C ILE A 161 6.99 4.03 -1.57
N GLY A 162 6.44 3.63 -0.42
CA GLY A 162 5.42 2.59 -0.36
C GLY A 162 4.15 2.93 -1.14
N GLY A 163 3.59 4.13 -0.93
CA GLY A 163 2.39 4.58 -1.64
C GLY A 163 2.60 4.69 -3.15
N MET A 164 3.74 5.20 -3.61
CA MET A 164 4.03 5.34 -5.03
C MET A 164 4.29 3.98 -5.71
N LEU A 165 4.98 3.05 -5.03
CA LEU A 165 5.15 1.69 -5.54
C LEU A 165 3.80 0.96 -5.68
N PHE A 166 2.84 1.24 -4.79
CA PHE A 166 1.50 0.68 -4.90
C PHE A 166 0.78 1.21 -6.15
N VAL A 167 0.81 2.54 -6.37
CA VAL A 167 0.23 3.15 -7.58
C VAL A 167 0.84 2.53 -8.84
N ILE A 168 2.15 2.28 -8.86
CA ILE A 168 2.84 1.63 -9.98
C ILE A 168 2.36 0.19 -10.17
N SER A 169 2.35 -0.62 -9.10
CA SER A 169 1.86 -2.01 -9.13
C SER A 169 0.48 -2.11 -9.77
N ASP A 170 -0.45 -1.27 -9.31
CA ASP A 170 -1.84 -1.35 -9.73
C ASP A 170 -2.06 -0.77 -11.11
N SER A 171 -1.24 0.18 -11.53
CA SER A 171 -1.25 0.69 -12.89
C SER A 171 -0.79 -0.38 -13.88
N ILE A 172 0.23 -1.18 -13.53
CA ILE A 172 0.65 -2.35 -14.32
C ILE A 172 -0.45 -3.41 -14.34
N LEU A 173 -1.08 -3.70 -13.19
CA LEU A 173 -2.19 -4.65 -13.09
C LEU A 173 -3.39 -4.23 -13.96
N ALA A 174 -3.81 -2.98 -13.85
CA ALA A 174 -4.95 -2.44 -14.60
C ALA A 174 -4.66 -2.40 -16.10
N TRP A 175 -3.46 -1.96 -16.50
CA TRP A 175 -3.06 -1.93 -17.90
C TRP A 175 -3.02 -3.34 -18.50
N ASN A 176 -2.36 -4.29 -17.82
CA ASN A 176 -2.28 -5.68 -18.27
C ASN A 176 -3.64 -6.36 -18.38
N LYS A 177 -4.60 -5.96 -17.53
CA LYS A 177 -5.93 -6.57 -17.51
C LYS A 177 -6.88 -5.96 -18.55
N PHE A 178 -6.82 -4.65 -18.73
CA PHE A 178 -7.85 -3.92 -19.46
C PHE A 178 -7.39 -3.29 -20.76
N VAL A 179 -6.10 -3.01 -20.95
CA VAL A 179 -5.62 -2.26 -22.11
C VAL A 179 -4.84 -3.15 -23.05
N ASP A 180 -3.70 -3.69 -22.60
CA ASP A 180 -2.86 -4.58 -23.41
C ASP A 180 -1.97 -5.45 -22.53
N VAL A 181 -1.58 -6.61 -23.05
CA VAL A 181 -0.74 -7.59 -22.34
C VAL A 181 0.66 -7.02 -22.12
N ILE A 182 1.10 -7.00 -20.86
CA ILE A 182 2.46 -6.61 -20.50
C ILE A 182 3.30 -7.88 -20.32
N ALA A 183 4.38 -7.98 -21.07
CA ALA A 183 5.37 -9.05 -20.89
C ALA A 183 5.92 -9.02 -19.46
N PHE A 184 5.93 -10.19 -18.79
CA PHE A 184 6.36 -10.33 -17.39
C PHE A 184 5.55 -9.49 -16.38
N SER A 185 4.28 -9.20 -16.67
CA SER A 185 3.41 -8.43 -15.76
C SER A 185 3.32 -9.02 -14.35
N GLY A 186 3.18 -10.34 -14.22
CA GLY A 186 3.10 -11.02 -12.92
C GLY A 186 4.25 -10.63 -11.97
N PRO A 187 5.53 -10.90 -12.33
CA PRO A 187 6.67 -10.47 -11.54
C PRO A 187 6.74 -8.96 -11.28
N LEU A 188 6.46 -8.11 -12.28
CA LEU A 188 6.52 -6.66 -12.13
C LEU A 188 5.49 -6.13 -11.12
N ILE A 189 4.26 -6.63 -11.20
CA ILE A 189 3.18 -6.30 -10.26
C ILE A 189 3.60 -6.75 -8.86
N MET A 190 4.03 -8.00 -8.70
CA MET A 190 4.26 -8.58 -7.37
C MET A 190 5.51 -8.02 -6.68
N LEU A 191 6.57 -7.69 -7.43
CA LEU A 191 7.75 -7.02 -6.88
C LEU A 191 7.40 -5.62 -6.37
N THR A 192 6.70 -4.83 -7.19
CA THR A 192 6.32 -3.46 -6.81
C THR A 192 5.29 -3.48 -5.68
N TYR A 193 4.34 -4.40 -5.70
CA TYR A 193 3.35 -4.64 -4.66
C TYR A 193 3.96 -5.02 -3.31
N TYR A 194 4.77 -6.08 -3.23
CA TYR A 194 5.33 -6.50 -1.95
C TYR A 194 6.30 -5.46 -1.39
N ALA A 195 7.05 -4.77 -2.25
CA ALA A 195 7.85 -3.64 -1.82
C ALA A 195 6.96 -2.52 -1.27
N ALA A 196 5.88 -2.15 -1.96
CA ALA A 196 4.92 -1.15 -1.51
C ALA A 196 4.39 -1.46 -0.10
N GLN A 197 3.88 -2.67 0.09
CA GLN A 197 3.32 -3.14 1.35
C GLN A 197 4.36 -3.16 2.47
N PHE A 198 5.58 -3.62 2.18
CA PHE A 198 6.67 -3.62 3.15
C PHE A 198 7.06 -2.20 3.55
N PHE A 199 7.18 -1.25 2.60
CA PHE A 199 7.49 0.14 2.88
C PHE A 199 6.37 0.82 3.68
N ILE A 200 5.10 0.57 3.35
CA ILE A 200 3.96 1.07 4.13
C ILE A 200 3.99 0.51 5.56
N ALA A 201 4.23 -0.79 5.74
CA ALA A 201 4.42 -1.39 7.06
C ALA A 201 5.63 -0.79 7.81
N ALA A 202 6.73 -0.55 7.10
CA ALA A 202 7.94 0.03 7.64
C ALA A 202 7.81 1.53 7.95
N SER A 203 6.78 2.20 7.45
CA SER A 203 6.54 3.60 7.77
C SER A 203 6.09 3.82 9.23
N ILE A 204 5.58 2.78 9.90
CA ILE A 204 5.23 2.82 11.31
C ILE A 204 6.49 3.11 12.14
N ARG A 205 6.49 4.24 12.86
CA ARG A 205 7.56 4.61 13.80
C ARG A 205 7.13 4.29 15.23
N LYS A 206 8.08 3.96 16.10
CA LYS A 206 7.85 4.06 17.53
C LYS A 206 7.82 5.54 17.85
N ASP A 207 6.70 6.03 18.37
CA ASP A 207 6.71 7.32 19.04
C ASP A 207 7.71 7.22 20.19
N PRO A 208 8.57 8.22 20.42
CA PRO A 208 9.20 8.37 21.72
C PRO A 208 8.05 8.56 22.69
N SER A 209 7.72 7.51 23.44
CA SER A 209 6.79 7.60 24.56
C SER A 209 7.18 8.82 25.38
N PHE A 210 6.24 9.75 25.56
CA PHE A 210 6.31 10.92 26.44
C PHE A 210 7.15 10.59 27.68
N GLY A 211 8.42 10.98 27.64
CA GLY A 211 9.44 10.63 28.63
C GLY A 211 10.10 11.90 29.10
N PHE A 212 9.63 12.40 30.25
CA PHE A 212 10.23 13.44 31.08
C PHE A 212 10.35 14.85 30.49
N ALA A 213 9.23 15.59 30.51
CA ALA A 213 9.23 17.05 30.71
C ALA A 213 9.07 17.41 32.20
N ASN A 214 9.70 16.66 33.11
CA ASN A 214 9.73 16.93 34.56
C ASN A 214 11.17 17.25 35.02
N GLY A 215 11.87 18.13 34.31
CA GLY A 215 13.27 18.49 34.62
C GLY A 215 13.58 19.99 34.67
N LEU A 216 12.61 20.89 34.46
CA LEU A 216 12.86 22.35 34.41
C LEU A 216 12.10 23.16 35.46
N LYS A 217 11.89 22.59 36.65
CA LYS A 217 11.59 23.36 37.85
C LYS A 217 12.51 22.87 38.95
N ASN A 218 13.67 23.51 39.09
CA ASN A 218 14.43 23.66 40.34
C ASN A 218 15.76 24.37 40.05
N GLU A 219 15.72 25.62 39.62
CA GLU A 219 16.81 26.58 39.87
C GLU A 219 16.20 27.97 40.04
N THR A 220 15.69 28.26 41.23
CA THR A 220 15.65 29.63 41.74
C THR A 220 17.07 29.98 42.21
N PRO A 221 17.71 31.06 41.73
CA PRO A 221 18.92 31.55 42.35
C PRO A 221 18.54 32.25 43.65
N SER A 222 18.92 31.64 44.77
CA SER A 222 19.10 32.35 46.03
C SER A 222 20.48 33.02 46.01
N THR A 223 20.51 34.33 45.75
CA THR A 223 21.39 35.35 46.36
C THR A 223 21.02 36.71 45.80
#